data_AF-A0A441HDN0-F1
#
_entry.id   AF-A0A441HDN0-F1
#
_cell.length_a   1.000
_cell.length_b   1.000
_cell.length_c   1.000
_cell.angle_alpha   90.00
_cell.angle_beta   90.00
_cell.angle_gamma   90.00
#
_symmetry.space_group_name_H-M   'P 1'
#
loop_
_entity.id
_entity.type
_entity.pdbx_description
1 polymer ?
#
loop_
_entity_poly.entity_id
_entity_poly.type
_entity_poly.pdbx_seq_one_letter_code
_entity_poly.pdbx_strand_id
1 'polypeptide(L)'
;ESTATNAVTYTTPWGTITGGTFMGYRSEDGSAVVTALVTAGPKARRGSHSFTPDQEWQQAEIARLYEISGRRDAYLGDWHTHPDATDGTLSWRDRRCLKRIIKTPFARNAAPIMMILCGSPNEWAACAWRATIEARLKLFERLGAAPIEINGYESSTRS
;
A
#
# COMPACT_ATOMS: atom_id res chain seq x y z
N GLU A 1 -10.05 -16.19 -23.56
CA GLU A 1 -10.82 -16.64 -22.39
C GLU A 1 -10.74 -15.56 -21.33
N SER A 2 -11.90 -15.12 -20.82
CA SER A 2 -11.99 -14.07 -19.80
C SER A 2 -11.58 -14.65 -18.45
N THR A 3 -10.40 -14.30 -17.96
CA THR A 3 -10.02 -14.54 -16.56
C THR A 3 -10.86 -13.60 -15.71
N ALA A 4 -12.04 -14.05 -15.31
CA ALA A 4 -12.81 -13.38 -14.27
C ALA A 4 -11.94 -13.36 -13.00
N THR A 5 -11.36 -12.21 -12.70
CA THR A 5 -10.75 -11.94 -11.40
C THR A 5 -11.87 -12.08 -10.39
N ASN A 6 -11.94 -13.22 -9.71
CA ASN A 6 -12.82 -13.41 -8.56
C ASN A 6 -12.39 -12.42 -7.48
N ALA A 7 -12.90 -11.19 -7.55
CA ALA A 7 -12.69 -10.19 -6.52
C ALA A 7 -13.38 -10.70 -5.26
N VAL A 8 -12.59 -11.24 -4.34
CA VAL A 8 -13.12 -11.64 -3.03
C VAL A 8 -13.40 -10.36 -2.24
N THR A 9 -14.67 -9.98 -2.16
CA THR A 9 -15.11 -8.84 -1.36
C THR A 9 -15.20 -9.25 0.10
N TYR A 10 -14.45 -8.56 0.96
CA TYR A 10 -14.60 -8.67 2.41
C TYR A 10 -15.31 -7.42 2.93
N THR A 11 -16.45 -7.58 3.58
CA THR A 11 -17.12 -6.46 4.25
C THR A 11 -16.40 -6.15 5.55
N THR A 12 -15.95 -4.90 5.70
CA THR A 12 -15.38 -4.39 6.95
C THR A 12 -16.43 -3.55 7.66
N PRO A 13 -16.67 -3.76 8.97
CA PRO A 13 -17.55 -2.89 9.74
C PRO A 13 -17.13 -1.43 9.62
N TRP A 14 -18.11 -0.53 9.49
CA TRP A 14 -17.86 0.91 9.47
C TRP A 14 -17.07 1.35 10.71
N GLY A 15 -16.19 2.35 10.54
CA GLY A 15 -15.35 2.87 11.64
C GLY A 15 -14.16 1.97 12.00
N THR A 16 -13.90 0.90 11.24
CA THR A 16 -12.69 0.07 11.43
C THR A 16 -11.67 0.30 10.32
N ILE A 17 -10.39 0.27 10.69
CA ILE A 17 -9.31 0.38 9.71
C ILE A 17 -9.15 -0.95 8.96
N THR A 18 -9.02 -0.85 7.64
CA THR A 18 -8.53 -1.93 6.78
C THR A 18 -7.37 -1.42 5.95
N GLY A 19 -6.69 -2.32 5.27
CA GLY A 19 -5.58 -1.97 4.40
C GLY A 19 -5.03 -3.19 3.71
N GLY A 20 -3.80 -3.08 3.25
CA GLY A 20 -3.02 -4.16 2.72
C GLY A 20 -1.81 -3.63 1.99
N THR A 21 -1.37 -4.34 0.95
CA THR A 21 -0.19 -3.97 0.17
C THR A 21 -0.59 -3.72 -1.27
N PHE A 22 0.23 -3.00 -2.02
CA PHE A 22 0.06 -2.89 -3.46
C PHE A 22 1.34 -3.27 -4.20
N MET A 23 1.14 -3.87 -5.37
CA MET A 23 2.19 -4.36 -6.26
C MET A 23 2.17 -3.61 -7.57
N GLY A 24 3.33 -3.63 -8.23
CA GLY A 24 3.51 -3.05 -9.55
C GLY A 24 4.97 -2.76 -9.83
N TYR A 25 5.25 -1.80 -10.68
CA TYR A 25 6.61 -1.52 -11.13
C TYR A 25 6.93 -0.03 -11.10
N ARG A 26 8.20 0.31 -11.27
CA ARG A 26 8.63 1.68 -11.54
C ARG A 26 8.90 1.82 -13.03
N SER A 27 8.26 2.80 -13.67
CA SER A 27 8.52 3.14 -15.07
C SER A 27 9.83 3.92 -15.22
N GLU A 28 10.27 4.12 -16.45
CA GLU A 28 11.52 4.80 -16.78
C GLU A 28 11.56 6.26 -16.31
N ASP A 29 10.41 6.93 -16.28
CA ASP A 29 10.23 8.28 -15.75
C ASP A 29 10.27 8.35 -14.21
N GLY A 30 10.41 7.21 -13.54
CA GLY A 30 10.44 7.08 -12.08
C GLY A 30 9.07 7.01 -11.41
N SER A 31 7.98 7.07 -12.19
CA SER A 31 6.61 6.88 -11.68
C SER A 31 6.42 5.47 -11.14
N ALA A 32 5.65 5.33 -10.06
CA ALA A 32 5.26 4.02 -9.53
C ALA A 32 3.89 3.66 -10.12
N VAL A 33 3.84 2.59 -10.91
CA VAL A 33 2.61 2.09 -11.53
C VAL A 33 2.08 0.96 -10.67
N VAL A 34 0.89 1.15 -10.08
CA VAL A 34 0.20 0.12 -9.30
C VAL A 34 -0.62 -0.75 -10.25
N THR A 35 -0.36 -2.04 -10.25
CA THR A 35 -1.04 -3.03 -11.12
C THR A 35 -1.97 -3.95 -10.34
N ALA A 36 -1.73 -4.13 -9.04
CA ALA A 36 -2.55 -4.97 -8.17
C ALA A 36 -2.61 -4.46 -6.72
N LEU A 37 -3.76 -4.68 -6.08
CA LEU A 37 -3.95 -4.50 -4.65
C LEU A 37 -4.07 -5.88 -3.98
N VAL A 38 -3.38 -6.05 -2.86
CA VAL A 38 -3.54 -7.17 -1.94
C VAL A 38 -4.25 -6.62 -0.70
N THR A 39 -5.36 -7.24 -0.32
CA THR A 39 -6.14 -6.81 0.85
C THR A 39 -5.53 -7.31 2.16
N ALA A 40 -6.11 -6.95 3.30
CA ALA A 40 -5.63 -7.39 4.61
C ALA A 40 -5.67 -8.91 4.80
N GLY A 41 -6.43 -9.61 3.96
CA GLY A 41 -6.64 -11.05 4.03
C GLY A 41 -7.78 -11.47 4.96
N PRO A 42 -8.15 -12.77 4.91
CA PRO A 42 -9.35 -13.29 5.56
C PRO A 42 -9.26 -13.35 7.08
N LYS A 43 -8.06 -13.54 7.66
CA LYS A 43 -7.87 -13.60 9.12
C LYS A 43 -7.37 -12.27 9.72
N ALA A 44 -7.50 -11.17 8.97
CA ALA A 44 -7.10 -9.86 9.45
C ALA A 44 -7.86 -9.46 10.72
N ARG A 45 -7.14 -8.93 11.71
CA ARG A 45 -7.73 -8.39 12.94
C ARG A 45 -7.87 -6.88 12.80
N ARG A 46 -9.01 -6.33 13.22
CA ARG A 46 -9.33 -4.91 13.04
C ARG A 46 -9.77 -4.30 14.36
N GLY A 47 -9.38 -3.05 14.57
CA GLY A 47 -9.88 -2.16 15.60
C GLY A 47 -10.17 -0.79 15.00
N SER A 48 -10.67 0.12 15.84
CA SER A 48 -11.00 1.48 15.42
C SER A 48 -9.78 2.29 14.95
N HIS A 49 -8.59 2.02 15.48
CA HIS A 49 -7.37 2.80 15.22
C HIS A 49 -6.16 1.93 14.83
N SER A 50 -6.40 0.67 14.47
CA SER A 50 -5.34 -0.25 14.04
C SER A 50 -5.94 -1.44 13.33
N PHE A 51 -5.17 -2.03 12.43
CA PHE A 51 -5.43 -3.37 11.92
C PHE A 51 -4.14 -4.20 11.95
N THR A 52 -4.28 -5.51 11.91
CA THR A 52 -3.19 -6.47 11.76
C THR A 52 -3.56 -7.37 10.59
N PRO A 53 -2.78 -7.34 9.49
CA PRO A 53 -3.07 -8.17 8.34
C PRO A 53 -2.87 -9.66 8.63
N ASP A 54 -3.53 -10.50 7.85
CA ASP A 54 -3.22 -11.92 7.71
C ASP A 54 -1.90 -12.05 6.95
N GLN A 55 -0.78 -12.00 7.68
CA GLN A 55 0.55 -11.85 7.10
C GLN A 55 0.94 -13.03 6.20
N GLU A 56 0.63 -14.26 6.60
CA GLU A 56 0.93 -15.46 5.80
C GLU A 56 0.14 -15.44 4.48
N TRP A 57 -1.15 -15.10 4.55
CA TRP A 57 -1.99 -14.98 3.37
C TRP A 57 -1.50 -13.87 2.43
N GLN A 58 -1.14 -12.70 2.97
CA GLN A 58 -0.62 -11.60 2.15
C GLN A 58 0.69 -11.96 1.47
N GLN A 59 1.61 -12.63 2.17
CA GLN A 59 2.87 -13.06 1.57
C GLN A 59 2.64 -14.08 0.44
N ALA A 60 1.72 -15.01 0.62
CA ALA A 60 1.33 -15.95 -0.43
C ALA A 60 0.71 -15.24 -1.64
N GLU A 61 -0.13 -14.23 -1.41
CA GLU A 61 -0.77 -13.47 -2.48
C GLU A 61 0.22 -12.59 -3.24
N ILE A 62 1.17 -11.96 -2.53
CA ILE A 62 2.29 -11.22 -3.14
C ILE A 62 3.12 -12.15 -4.01
N ALA A 63 3.48 -13.34 -3.52
CA ALA A 63 4.24 -14.32 -4.29
C ALA A 63 3.47 -14.79 -5.54
N ARG A 64 2.17 -15.04 -5.40
CA ARG A 64 1.30 -15.44 -6.51
C ARG A 64 1.23 -14.36 -7.60
N LEU A 65 1.02 -13.11 -7.21
CA LEU A 65 0.96 -11.98 -8.15
C LEU A 65 2.32 -11.69 -8.80
N TYR A 66 3.41 -11.84 -8.05
CA TYR A 66 4.77 -11.75 -8.59
C TYR A 66 4.96 -12.75 -9.74
N GLU A 67 4.61 -14.02 -9.53
CA GLU A 67 4.74 -15.06 -10.57
C GLU A 67 3.81 -14.80 -11.77
N ILE A 68 2.54 -14.44 -11.54
CA ILE A 68 1.57 -14.16 -12.62
C ILE A 68 2.00 -12.96 -13.48
N SER A 69 2.63 -11.94 -12.89
CA SER A 69 3.13 -10.78 -13.64
C SER A 69 4.31 -11.12 -14.57
N GLY A 70 4.82 -12.35 -14.53
CA GLY A 70 6.09 -12.74 -15.13
C GLY A 70 7.28 -12.15 -14.37
N ARG A 71 7.15 -12.01 -13.05
CA ARG A 71 8.17 -11.48 -12.13
C ARG A 71 8.54 -10.01 -12.36
N ARG A 72 7.63 -9.24 -12.97
CA ARG A 72 7.82 -7.81 -13.28
C ARG A 72 7.27 -6.89 -12.20
N ASP A 73 6.15 -7.29 -11.58
CA ASP A 73 5.51 -6.49 -10.54
C ASP A 73 6.06 -6.87 -9.18
N ALA A 74 6.61 -5.92 -8.44
CA ALA A 74 7.13 -6.10 -7.09
C ALA A 74 6.28 -5.33 -6.07
N TYR A 75 6.54 -5.59 -4.78
CA TYR A 75 5.99 -4.81 -3.69
C TYR A 75 6.42 -3.33 -3.80
N LEU A 76 5.45 -2.42 -3.87
CA LEU A 76 5.70 -0.97 -3.95
C LEU A 76 5.42 -0.27 -2.61
N GLY A 77 4.52 -0.81 -1.80
CA GLY A 77 4.07 -0.13 -0.59
C GLY A 77 2.80 -0.70 0.02
N ASP A 78 2.34 -0.02 1.07
CA ASP A 78 1.15 -0.37 1.84
C ASP A 78 0.04 0.66 1.61
N TRP A 79 -1.20 0.21 1.70
CA TRP A 79 -2.36 1.10 1.74
C TRP A 79 -3.21 0.81 2.96
N HIS A 80 -3.91 1.82 3.49
CA HIS A 80 -4.92 1.62 4.52
C HIS A 80 -5.95 2.75 4.55
N THR A 81 -7.05 2.51 5.25
CA THR A 81 -8.15 3.46 5.40
C THR A 81 -8.02 4.25 6.70
N HIS A 82 -8.34 5.53 6.68
CA HIS A 82 -8.71 6.32 7.85
C HIS A 82 -10.20 6.69 7.75
N PRO A 83 -11.12 5.84 8.26
CA PRO A 83 -12.54 6.18 8.31
C PRO A 83 -12.75 7.48 9.11
N ASP A 84 -13.69 8.31 8.67
CA ASP A 84 -14.06 9.59 9.30
C ASP A 84 -12.96 10.66 9.35
N ALA A 85 -11.78 10.41 8.77
CA ALA A 85 -10.72 11.41 8.69
C ALA A 85 -10.96 12.40 7.54
N THR A 86 -10.70 13.68 7.82
CA THR A 86 -10.80 14.77 6.83
C THR A 86 -9.59 14.88 5.91
N ASP A 87 -8.46 14.26 6.29
CA ASP A 87 -7.24 14.24 5.49
C ASP A 87 -6.48 12.91 5.62
N GLY A 88 -5.61 12.66 4.64
CA GLY A 88 -4.77 11.47 4.55
C GLY A 88 -3.37 11.66 5.13
N THR A 89 -3.20 12.47 6.19
CA THR A 89 -1.90 12.68 6.82
C THR A 89 -1.39 11.40 7.49
N LEU A 90 -0.09 11.12 7.33
CA LEU A 90 0.56 10.00 8.01
C LEU A 90 0.50 10.16 9.53
N SER A 91 -0.11 9.21 10.22
CA SER A 91 -0.02 9.08 11.66
C SER A 91 1.38 8.69 12.10
N TRP A 92 1.67 8.83 13.39
CA TRP A 92 2.93 8.36 13.96
C TRP A 92 3.13 6.83 13.77
N ARG A 93 2.04 6.05 13.77
CA ARG A 93 2.09 4.59 13.53
C ARG A 93 2.48 4.30 12.10
N ASP A 94 1.97 5.06 11.14
CA ASP A 94 2.28 4.91 9.71
C ASP A 94 3.75 5.21 9.46
N ARG A 95 4.27 6.31 10.03
CA ARG A 95 5.69 6.65 9.95
C ARG A 95 6.57 5.54 10.54
N ARG A 96 6.18 4.98 11.68
CA ARG A 96 6.90 3.84 12.27
C ARG A 96 6.87 2.61 11.36
N CYS A 97 5.72 2.32 10.74
CA CYS A 97 5.59 1.21 9.79
C CYS A 97 6.53 1.39 8.60
N LEU A 98 6.51 2.57 7.96
CA LEU A 98 7.39 2.91 6.85
C LEU A 98 8.88 2.76 7.20
N LYS A 99 9.29 3.25 8.38
CA LYS A 99 10.67 3.07 8.85
C LYS A 99 11.03 1.58 8.99
N ARG A 100 10.10 0.74 9.47
CA ARG A 100 10.31 -0.71 9.59
C ARG A 100 10.40 -1.39 8.22
N ILE A 101 9.57 -1.00 7.26
CA ILE A 101 9.62 -1.53 5.88
C ILE A 101 11.00 -1.25 5.27
N ILE A 102 11.46 0.01 5.29
CA ILE A 102 12.75 0.39 4.72
C ILE A 102 13.90 -0.41 5.36
N LYS A 103 13.82 -0.66 6.67
CA LYS A 103 14.83 -1.41 7.43
C LYS A 103 14.73 -2.92 7.30
N THR A 104 13.69 -3.45 6.68
CA THR A 104 13.50 -4.90 6.51
C THR A 104 14.20 -5.33 5.21
N PRO A 105 15.34 -6.05 5.25
CA PRO A 105 16.12 -6.35 4.05
C PRO A 105 15.32 -7.10 2.98
N PHE A 106 14.44 -8.01 3.42
CA PHE A 106 13.60 -8.82 2.53
C PHE A 106 12.52 -8.01 1.79
N ALA A 107 12.16 -6.82 2.28
CA ALA A 107 11.21 -5.95 1.58
C ALA A 107 11.80 -5.34 0.31
N ARG A 108 13.15 -5.24 0.21
CA ARG A 108 13.91 -4.69 -0.93
C ARG A 108 13.36 -3.36 -1.46
N ASN A 109 12.73 -2.57 -0.59
CA ASN A 109 12.04 -1.34 -0.94
C ASN A 109 12.57 -0.20 -0.08
N ALA A 110 13.57 0.51 -0.59
CA ALA A 110 14.21 1.63 0.09
C ALA A 110 13.33 2.91 0.09
N ALA A 111 12.29 2.95 -0.75
CA ALA A 111 11.39 4.09 -0.89
C ALA A 111 9.92 3.64 -0.99
N PRO A 112 9.38 3.01 0.07
CA PRO A 112 8.02 2.50 0.06
C PRO A 112 7.03 3.64 -0.03
N ILE A 113 5.91 3.36 -0.71
CA ILE A 113 4.79 4.26 -0.82
C ILE A 113 3.75 3.87 0.24
N MET A 114 3.12 4.85 0.88
CA MET A 114 1.94 4.65 1.72
C MET A 114 0.76 5.35 1.07
N MET A 115 -0.32 4.64 0.80
CA MET A 115 -1.58 5.24 0.34
C MET A 115 -2.60 5.23 1.48
N ILE A 116 -3.15 6.40 1.80
CA ILE A 116 -4.22 6.53 2.78
C ILE A 116 -5.51 6.87 2.04
N LEU A 117 -6.52 6.03 2.24
CA LEU A 117 -7.89 6.30 1.83
C LEU A 117 -8.61 6.92 3.03
N CYS A 118 -8.98 8.19 2.98
CA CYS A 118 -9.67 8.88 4.07
C CYS A 118 -11.06 9.36 3.62
N GLY A 119 -12.02 9.32 4.54
CA GLY A 119 -13.35 9.87 4.29
C GLY A 119 -14.49 9.07 4.89
N SER A 120 -15.65 9.18 4.26
CA SER A 120 -16.95 8.63 4.68
C SER A 120 -17.43 7.55 3.69
N PRO A 121 -18.49 6.77 3.98
CA PRO A 121 -18.95 5.71 3.08
C PRO A 121 -19.24 6.16 1.64
N ASN A 122 -19.60 7.44 1.46
CA ASN A 122 -19.99 8.02 0.17
C ASN A 122 -18.92 8.92 -0.45
N GLU A 123 -17.84 9.22 0.28
CA GLU A 123 -16.85 10.19 -0.14
C GLU A 123 -15.48 9.78 0.38
N TRP A 124 -14.65 9.24 -0.51
CA TRP A 124 -13.28 8.83 -0.21
C TRP A 124 -12.30 9.66 -1.03
N ALA A 125 -11.25 10.14 -0.36
CA ALA A 125 -10.08 10.72 -0.99
C ALA A 125 -8.87 9.79 -0.80
N ALA A 126 -8.01 9.74 -1.80
CA ALA A 126 -6.73 9.03 -1.73
C ALA A 126 -5.59 10.03 -1.57
N CYS A 127 -4.70 9.79 -0.61
CA CYS A 127 -3.45 10.52 -0.44
C CYS A 127 -2.29 9.53 -0.49
N ALA A 128 -1.21 9.86 -1.20
CA ALA A 128 -0.03 9.00 -1.28
C ALA A 128 1.22 9.70 -0.74
N TRP A 129 2.08 8.93 -0.07
CA TRP A 129 3.31 9.41 0.54
C TRP A 129 4.47 8.51 0.15
N ARG A 130 5.58 9.09 -0.34
CA ARG A 130 6.85 8.37 -0.54
C ARG A 130 7.71 8.55 0.69
N ALA A 131 8.11 7.45 1.31
CA ALA A 131 9.06 7.49 2.41
C ALA A 131 10.51 7.37 1.95
N THR A 132 11.42 8.02 2.67
CA THR A 132 12.87 7.87 2.51
C THR A 132 13.54 7.90 3.89
N ILE A 133 14.72 7.31 4.01
CA ILE A 133 15.59 7.54 5.17
C ILE A 133 16.60 8.62 4.79
N GLU A 134 16.55 9.74 5.50
CA GLU A 134 17.54 10.81 5.43
C GLU A 134 18.59 10.56 6.51
N ALA A 135 19.83 10.30 6.10
CA ALA A 135 20.96 10.24 7.01
C ALA A 135 21.41 11.67 7.31
N ARG A 136 21.10 12.20 8.51
CA ARG A 136 21.63 13.51 8.92
C ARG A 136 23.04 13.41 9.49
N LEU A 137 23.37 12.31 10.19
CA LEU A 137 24.68 11.86 10.67
C LEU A 137 24.56 10.34 10.95
N LYS A 138 25.65 9.55 10.96
CA LYS A 138 25.62 8.06 11.07
C LYS A 138 24.83 7.47 12.27
N LEU A 139 24.46 8.28 13.26
CA LEU A 139 23.70 7.87 14.45
C LEU A 139 22.25 8.37 14.49
N PHE A 140 21.84 9.23 13.54
CA PHE A 140 20.53 9.88 13.56
C PHE A 140 19.85 9.80 12.19
N GLU A 141 19.23 8.64 11.92
CA GLU A 141 18.38 8.43 10.75
C GLU A 141 16.97 8.98 11.00
N ARG A 142 16.55 9.91 10.13
CA ARG A 142 15.19 10.47 10.15
C ARG A 142 14.40 9.93 8.96
N LEU A 143 13.11 9.62 9.22
CA LEU A 143 12.18 9.29 8.15
C LEU A 143 11.69 10.59 7.48
N GLY A 144 12.05 10.76 6.21
CA GLY A 144 11.41 11.69 5.30
C GLY A 144 10.13 11.07 4.73
N ALA A 145 9.11 11.89 4.52
CA ALA A 145 7.90 11.49 3.81
C ALA A 145 7.41 12.67 2.98
N ALA A 146 7.32 12.49 1.66
CA ALA A 146 6.87 13.51 0.73
C ALA A 146 5.55 13.08 0.09
N PRO A 147 4.57 13.99 -0.08
CA PRO A 147 3.34 13.67 -0.81
C PRO A 147 3.67 13.31 -2.27
N ILE A 148 2.88 12.41 -2.85
CA ILE A 148 2.96 12.03 -4.26
C ILE A 148 1.59 12.29 -4.89
N GLU A 149 1.60 12.82 -6.11
CA GLU A 149 0.41 12.93 -6.95
C GLU A 149 -0.07 11.53 -7.38
N ILE A 150 -1.39 11.33 -7.37
CA ILE A 150 -2.03 10.09 -7.79
C ILE A 150 -2.73 10.37 -9.11
N ASN A 151 -2.31 9.67 -10.17
CA ASN A 151 -2.91 9.79 -11.49
C ASN A 151 -3.66 8.49 -11.81
N GLY A 152 -4.93 8.61 -12.18
CA GLY A 152 -5.68 7.51 -12.77
C GLY A 152 -5.16 7.24 -14.19
N TYR A 153 -4.96 5.97 -14.52
CA TYR A 153 -4.60 5.57 -15.88
C TYR A 153 -5.69 4.64 -16.40
N GLU A 154 -6.40 5.06 -17.45
CA GLU A 154 -7.26 4.14 -18.19
C GLU A 154 -6.37 3.34 -19.13
N SER A 155 -6.33 2.02 -18.94
CA SER A 155 -5.63 1.16 -19.90
C SER A 155 -6.40 1.19 -21.22
N SER A 156 -5.90 1.93 -22.20
CA SER A 156 -6.29 1.73 -23.60
C SER A 156 -6.05 0.25 -23.91
N THR A 157 -7.12 -0.50 -24.18
CA THR A 157 -7.06 -1.91 -24.58
C THR A 157 -5.96 -2.08 -25.61
N ARG A 158 -4.89 -2.82 -25.25
CA ARG A 158 -3.90 -3.28 -26.23
C ARG A 158 -4.64 -4.19 -27.19
N SER A 159 -4.93 -3.68 -28.39
CA SER A 159 -5.34 -4.44 -29.57
C SER A 159 -4.26 -5.41 -30.00
#